data_AF-A0A536LUJ4-F1
#
_entry.id   AF-A0A536LUJ4-F1
#
_cell.length_a   1.000
_cell.length_b   1.000
_cell.length_c   1.000
_cell.angle_alpha   90.00
_cell.angle_beta   90.00
_cell.angle_gamma   90.00
#
_symmetry.space_group_name_H-M   'P 1'
#
loop_
_entity.id
_entity.type
_entity.pdbx_description
1 polymer ?
#
loop_
_entity_poly.entity_id
_entity_poly.type
_entity_poly.pdbx_seq_one_letter_code
_entity_poly.pdbx_strand_id
1 'polypeptide(L)' 'MDRSQRTGLIIMIASGFAAVFFLWAILRRSYMAVALPVMSAIAAVAALAFWIGWTMFTAENEELEELEEELVEEMAAER' A
#
# COMPACT_ATOMS: atom_id res chain seq x y z
N MET A 1 -12.56 15.55 0.78
CA MET A 1 -11.86 14.34 0.30
C MET A 1 -10.91 14.73 -0.78
N ASP A 2 -9.67 14.88 -0.38
CA ASP A 2 -8.58 15.40 -1.19
C ASP A 2 -8.13 14.40 -2.25
N ARG A 3 -7.32 14.89 -3.19
CA ARG A 3 -6.82 14.08 -4.30
C ARG A 3 -5.98 12.90 -3.81
N SER A 4 -5.23 13.09 -2.73
CA SER A 4 -4.47 12.07 -2.01
C SER A 4 -5.38 10.96 -1.48
N GLN A 5 -6.41 11.33 -0.71
CA GLN A 5 -7.39 10.40 -0.13
C GLN A 5 -8.16 9.61 -1.21
N ARG A 6 -8.56 10.26 -2.31
CA ARG A 6 -9.18 9.58 -3.46
C ARG A 6 -8.26 8.55 -4.10
N THR A 7 -6.97 8.89 -4.24
CA THR A 7 -5.97 8.00 -4.81
C THR A 7 -5.71 6.81 -3.88
N GLY A 8 -5.59 7.08 -2.57
CA GLY A 8 -5.48 6.04 -1.54
C GLY A 8 -6.64 5.06 -1.57
N LEU A 9 -7.87 5.56 -1.69
CA LEU A 9 -9.07 4.73 -1.80
C LEU A 9 -9.08 3.86 -3.06
N ILE A 10 -8.64 4.38 -4.22
CA ILE A 10 -8.52 3.59 -5.46
C ILE A 10 -7.49 2.46 -5.27
N ILE A 11 -6.33 2.77 -4.70
CA ILE A 11 -5.27 1.78 -4.42
C ILE A 11 -5.80 0.71 -3.47
N MET A 12 -6.52 1.10 -2.43
CA MET A 12 -7.11 0.19 -1.44
C MET A 12 -8.13 -0.77 -2.07
N ILE A 13 -9.02 -0.27 -2.94
CA ILE A 13 -9.99 -1.09 -3.66
C ILE A 13 -9.26 -2.05 -4.63
N ALA A 14 -8.35 -1.53 -5.45
CA ALA A 14 -7.63 -2.32 -6.45
C ALA A 14 -6.81 -3.45 -5.81
N SER A 15 -6.06 -3.14 -4.74
CA SER A 15 -5.27 -4.13 -3.99
C SER A 15 -6.14 -5.16 -3.27
N GLY A 16 -7.26 -4.74 -2.68
CA GLY A 16 -8.24 -5.65 -2.07
C GLY A 16 -8.80 -6.66 -3.08
N PHE A 17 -9.20 -6.20 -4.26
CA PHE A 17 -9.65 -7.09 -5.35
C PHE A 17 -8.53 -8.01 -5.84
N ALA A 18 -7.31 -7.50 -5.99
CA ALA A 18 -6.16 -8.30 -6.38
C ALA A 18 -5.87 -9.42 -5.35
N ALA A 19 -5.95 -9.13 -4.05
CA ALA A 19 -5.76 -10.11 -2.99
C ALA A 19 -6.83 -11.21 -3.02
N VAL A 20 -8.10 -10.85 -3.23
CA VAL A 20 -9.20 -11.83 -3.35
C VAL A 20 -9.02 -12.73 -4.57
N PHE A 21 -8.72 -12.15 -5.73
CA PHE A 21 -8.48 -12.91 -6.97
C PHE A 21 -7.29 -13.85 -6.82
N PHE A 22 -6.24 -13.34 -6.18
CA PHE A 22 -5.05 -14.10 -5.89
C PHE A 22 -5.34 -15.29 -4.96
N LEU A 23 -6.02 -15.10 -3.83
CA LEU A 23 -6.45 -16.18 -2.94
C LEU A 23 -7.29 -17.23 -3.67
N TRP A 24 -8.22 -16.80 -4.52
CA TRP A 24 -9.02 -17.72 -5.34
C TRP A 24 -8.17 -18.54 -6.33
N ALA A 25 -7.15 -17.92 -6.93
CA ALA A 25 -6.21 -18.61 -7.81
C ALA A 25 -5.36 -19.65 -7.06
N ILE A 26 -4.99 -19.39 -5.79
CA ILE A 26 -4.30 -20.36 -4.92
C ILE A 26 -5.14 -21.63 -4.75
N LEU A 27 -6.42 -21.46 -4.41
CA LEU A 27 -7.32 -22.60 -4.14
C LEU A 27 -7.48 -23.55 -5.33
N ARG A 28 -7.23 -23.08 -6.56
CA ARG A 28 -7.36 -23.88 -7.79
C ARG A 28 -6.11 -24.66 -8.20
N ARG A 29 -4.93 -24.45 -7.61
CA ARG A 29 -3.66 -25.07 -8.09
C ARG A 29 -3.06 -26.10 -7.11
N SER A 30 -2.66 -27.26 -7.66
CA SER A 30 -2.06 -28.41 -6.94
C SER A 30 -0.52 -28.49 -7.00
N TYR A 31 0.19 -27.42 -7.38
CA TYR A 31 1.67 -27.41 -7.51
C TYR A 31 2.31 -26.52 -6.42
N MET A 32 2.30 -26.99 -5.17
CA MET A 32 2.60 -26.14 -4.01
C MET A 32 4.08 -25.82 -3.76
N ALA A 33 5.03 -26.66 -4.20
CA ALA A 33 6.44 -26.50 -3.81
C ALA A 33 7.13 -25.24 -4.36
N VAL A 34 6.79 -24.81 -5.59
CA VAL A 34 7.38 -23.62 -6.24
C VAL A 34 6.43 -22.42 -6.21
N ALA A 35 5.12 -22.67 -6.13
CA ALA A 35 4.13 -21.60 -6.12
C ALA A 35 4.13 -20.81 -4.80
N LEU A 36 4.37 -21.47 -3.66
CA LEU A 36 4.31 -20.85 -2.33
C LEU A 36 5.20 -19.58 -2.16
N PRO A 37 6.49 -19.56 -2.53
CA PRO A 37 7.33 -18.37 -2.36
C PRO A 37 6.94 -17.21 -3.29
N VAL A 38 6.62 -17.51 -4.55
CA VAL A 38 6.14 -16.49 -5.49
C VAL A 38 4.82 -15.91 -5.01
N MET A 39 3.98 -16.79 -4.47
CA MET A 39 2.68 -16.42 -3.95
C MET A 39 2.78 -15.54 -2.69
N SER A 40 3.67 -15.88 -1.75
CA SER A 40 3.87 -15.05 -0.56
C SER A 40 4.40 -13.67 -0.91
N ALA A 41 5.30 -13.57 -1.89
CA ALA A 41 5.79 -12.28 -2.38
C ALA A 41 4.66 -11.42 -2.97
N ILE A 42 3.79 -11.99 -3.81
CA ILE A 42 2.65 -11.27 -4.39
C ILE A 42 1.66 -10.84 -3.29
N ALA A 43 1.37 -11.71 -2.33
CA ALA A 43 0.51 -11.38 -1.20
C ALA A 43 1.09 -10.23 -0.35
N ALA A 44 2.40 -10.23 -0.11
CA ALA A 44 3.07 -9.16 0.63
C ALA A 44 2.98 -7.82 -0.11
N VAL A 45 3.22 -7.81 -1.43
CA VAL A 45 3.07 -6.60 -2.25
C VAL A 45 1.63 -6.07 -2.22
N ALA A 46 0.64 -6.96 -2.32
CA ALA A 46 -0.76 -6.57 -2.25
C ALA A 46 -1.12 -5.99 -0.86
N ALA A 47 -0.61 -6.59 0.22
CA ALA A 47 -0.80 -6.09 1.57
C ALA A 47 -0.16 -4.70 1.79
N LEU A 48 1.05 -4.49 1.27
CA LEU A 48 1.72 -3.19 1.31
C LEU A 48 0.97 -2.13 0.51
N ALA A 49 0.50 -2.46 -0.70
CA ALA A 49 -0.30 -1.55 -1.50
C ALA A 49 -1.60 -1.17 -0.78
N PHE A 50 -2.28 -2.15 -0.17
CA PHE A 50 -3.47 -1.90 0.63
C PHE A 50 -3.18 -1.00 1.82
N TRP A 51 -2.09 -1.25 2.54
CA TRP A 51 -1.64 -0.41 3.65
C TRP A 51 -1.35 1.03 3.22
N ILE A 52 -0.63 1.23 2.12
CA ILE A 52 -0.37 2.57 1.56
C ILE A 52 -1.69 3.27 1.24
N GLY A 53 -2.62 2.57 0.58
CA GLY A 53 -3.94 3.11 0.28
C GLY A 53 -4.71 3.53 1.53
N TRP A 54 -4.65 2.72 2.59
CA TRP A 54 -5.23 3.04 3.90
C TRP A 54 -4.58 4.29 4.52
N THR A 55 -3.25 4.35 4.60
CA THR A 55 -2.53 5.51 5.17
C THR A 55 -2.81 6.81 4.43
N MET A 56 -2.86 6.79 3.09
CA MET A 56 -3.21 7.97 2.29
C MET A 56 -4.67 8.40 2.46
N PHE A 57 -5.55 7.45 2.77
CA PHE A 57 -6.96 7.73 3.02
C PHE A 57 -7.18 8.31 4.44
N THR A 58 -6.41 7.84 5.43
CA THR A 58 -6.54 8.27 6.83
C THR A 58 -5.67 9.46 7.20
N ALA A 59 -4.65 9.80 6.40
CA ALA A 59 -3.81 10.95 6.68
C ALA A 59 -4.62 12.25 6.62
N GLU A 60 -4.46 13.06 7.65
CA GLU A 60 -4.97 14.43 7.73
C GLU A 60 -3.89 15.34 7.12
N ASN A 61 -4.25 16.19 6.15
CA ASN A 61 -3.24 16.91 5.36
C ASN A 61 -2.38 17.87 6.20
N GLU A 62 -2.91 18.36 7.32
CA GLU A 62 -2.23 19.30 8.21
C GLU A 62 -1.00 18.67 8.89
N GLU A 63 -1.10 17.41 9.35
CA GLU A 63 0.04 16.67 9.90
C GLU A 63 1.11 16.34 8.84
N LEU A 64 0.72 16.15 7.58
CA LEU A 64 1.66 15.87 6.49
C LEU A 64 2.43 17.11 6.05
N GLU A 65 1.77 18.28 6.01
CA GLU A 65 2.43 19.56 5.73
C GLU A 65 3.45 19.90 6.82
N GLU A 66 3.11 19.70 8.11
CA GLU A 66 4.04 19.91 9.23
C GLU A 66 5.27 18.99 9.16
N LEU A 67 5.08 17.69 8.84
CA LEU A 67 6.20 16.75 8.68
C LEU A 67 7.06 17.06 7.45
N GLU A 68 6.47 17.57 6.37
CA GLU A 68 7.22 18.00 5.18
C GLU A 68 8.05 19.26 5.48
N GLU A 69 7.49 20.23 6.21
CA GLU A 69 8.22 21.41 6.68
C GLU A 69 9.38 21.03 7.63
N GLU A 70 9.16 20.12 8.60
CA GLU A 70 10.19 19.65 9.53
C GLU A 70 11.35 18.93 8.79
N LEU A 71 11.03 18.06 7.83
CA LEU A 71 12.04 17.38 7.02
C LEU A 71 12.87 18.35 6.16
N VAL A 72 12.22 19.38 5.61
CA VAL A 72 12.89 20.42 4.83
C VAL A 72 13.82 21.26 5.71
N GLU A 73 13.39 21.59 6.94
CA GLU A 73 14.20 22.33 7.90
C GLU A 73 15.41 21.51 8.38
N GLU A 74 15.23 20.22 8.66
CA GLU A 74 16.33 19.30 9.03
C GLU A 74 17.37 19.20 7.90
N MET A 75 16.91 18.99 6.66
CA MET A 75 17.77 18.92 5.47
C MET A 75 18.48 20.25 5.16
N ALA A 76 17.91 21.38 5.58
CA ALA A 76 18.52 22.70 5.45
C ALA A 76 19.50 23.00 6.60
N ALA A 77 19.24 22.49 7.80
CA ALA A 77 20.13 22.60 8.97
C ALA A 77 21.38 21.70 8.85
N GLU A 78 21.30 20.62 8.07
CA GLU A 78 22.44 19.73 7.79
C GLU A 78 23.36 20.24 6.64
N ARG A 79 23.03 21.37 6.01
CA ARG A 79 23.84 22.02 4.95
C ARG A 79 24.66 23.19 5.47
#